data_AF-A0A091AJQ1-F1
#
_entry.id   AF-A0A091AJQ1-F1
#
_cell.length_a   1.000
_cell.length_b   1.000
_cell.length_c   1.000
_cell.angle_alpha   90.00
_cell.angle_beta   90.00
_cell.angle_gamma   90.00
#
_symmetry.space_group_name_H-M   'P 1'
#
loop_
_entity.id
_entity.type
_entity.pdbx_description
1 polymer ?
#
loop_
_entity_poly.entity_id
_entity_poly.type
_entity_poly.pdbx_seq_one_letter_code
_entity_poly.pdbx_strand_id
1 'polypeptide(L)' 'MDSWVIAMMLGASLVLGGVALIAFLWGIKNGQFDDEKKMMNQVLYDDESELNDAANQQRKREELSKKEYRPE' A
#
# COMPACT_ATOMS: atom_id res chain seq x y z
N MET A 1 6.57 -45.04 -1.81
CA MET A 1 5.77 -43.80 -1.90
C MET A 1 5.04 -43.85 -3.20
N ASP A 2 3.71 -43.78 -3.18
CA ASP A 2 2.90 -44.00 -4.37
C ASP A 2 3.09 -42.88 -5.39
N SER A 3 3.31 -43.23 -6.66
CA SER A 3 3.46 -42.27 -7.76
C SER A 3 2.26 -41.33 -7.86
N TRP A 4 1.08 -41.80 -7.47
CA TRP A 4 -0.14 -41.01 -7.37
C TRP A 4 -0.02 -39.85 -6.36
N VAL A 5 0.59 -40.10 -5.20
CA VAL A 5 0.83 -39.07 -4.18
C VAL A 5 1.79 -38.01 -4.71
N ILE A 6 2.85 -38.43 -5.41
CA ILE A 6 3.80 -37.52 -6.04
C ILE A 6 3.11 -36.62 -7.08
N ALA A 7 2.26 -37.22 -7.92
CA ALA A 7 1.50 -36.47 -8.93
C ALA A 7 0.57 -35.43 -8.30
N MET A 8 -0.12 -35.76 -7.21
CA MET A 8 -0.96 -34.80 -6.49
C MET A 8 -0.15 -33.66 -5.85
N MET A 9 1.01 -33.97 -5.25
CA MET A 9 1.89 -32.96 -4.68
C MET A 9 2.41 -31.98 -5.73
N LEU A 10 2.83 -32.49 -6.89
CA LEU A 10 3.27 -31.67 -8.02
C LEU A 10 2.12 -30.84 -8.60
N GLY A 11 0.95 -31.44 -8.79
CA GLY A 11 -0.23 -30.72 -9.29
C GLY A 11 -0.64 -29.59 -8.35
N ALA A 12 -0.71 -29.85 -7.05
CA ALA A 12 -1.06 -28.85 -6.05
C ALA A 12 -0.04 -27.70 -6.00
N SER A 13 1.27 -27.98 -6.07
CA SER A 13 2.29 -26.94 -6.05
C SER A 13 2.29 -26.08 -7.31
N LEU A 14 2.08 -26.68 -8.48
CA LEU A 14 1.92 -25.96 -9.75
C LEU A 14 0.68 -25.06 -9.76
N VAL A 15 -0.46 -25.55 -9.23
CA VAL A 15 -1.69 -24.74 -9.13
C VAL A 15 -1.50 -23.58 -8.15
N LEU A 16 -0.97 -23.84 -6.96
CA LEU A 16 -0.72 -22.77 -5.97
C LEU A 16 0.28 -21.74 -6.50
N GLY A 17 1.37 -22.19 -7.12
CA GLY A 17 2.36 -21.32 -7.75
C GLY A 17 1.76 -20.51 -8.90
N GLY A 18 0.93 -21.14 -9.74
CA GLY A 18 0.25 -20.47 -10.85
C GLY A 18 -0.74 -19.40 -10.39
N VAL A 19 -1.55 -19.70 -9.37
CA VAL A 19 -2.48 -18.72 -8.78
C VAL A 19 -1.71 -17.54 -8.17
N ALA A 20 -0.64 -17.82 -7.42
CA ALA A 20 0.20 -16.77 -6.84
C ALA A 20 0.85 -15.89 -7.92
N LEU A 21 1.34 -16.48 -9.01
CA LEU A 21 1.92 -15.76 -10.14
C LEU A 21 0.89 -14.89 -10.86
N ILE A 22 -0.32 -15.41 -11.12
CA ILE A 22 -1.41 -14.64 -11.74
C ILE A 22 -1.80 -13.45 -10.86
N ALA A 23 -1.97 -13.68 -9.56
CA ALA A 23 -2.29 -12.62 -8.61
C ALA A 23 -1.18 -11.55 -8.56
N PHE A 24 0.09 -11.97 -8.57
CA PHE A 24 1.23 -11.06 -8.59
C PHE A 24 1.28 -10.20 -9.85
N LEU A 25 1.12 -10.81 -11.03
CA LEU A 25 1.09 -10.09 -12.31
C LEU A 25 -0.10 -9.12 -12.40
N TRP A 26 -1.26 -9.51 -11.86
CA TRP A 26 -2.42 -8.63 -11.75
C TRP A 26 -2.15 -7.44 -10.81
N GLY A 27 -1.48 -7.67 -9.68
CA GLY A 27 -1.06 -6.61 -8.75
C GLY A 27 -0.11 -5.60 -9.40
N ILE A 28 0.86 -6.05 -10.19
CA ILE A 28 1.73 -5.16 -10.99
C ILE A 28 0.91 -4.35 -11.99
N LYS A 29 0.04 -5.00 -12.77
CA LYS A 29 -0.79 -4.31 -13.77
C LYS A 29 -1.72 -3.26 -13.15
N ASN A 30 -2.21 -3.51 -11.94
CA ASN A 30 -3.10 -2.62 -11.21
C ASN A 30 -2.37 -1.53 -10.40
N GLY A 31 -1.04 -1.49 -10.44
CA GLY A 31 -0.27 -0.48 -9.71
C GLY A 31 -0.28 -0.67 -8.19
N GLN A 32 -0.50 -1.89 -7.68
CA GLN A 32 -0.49 -2.18 -6.24
C GLN A 32 0.84 -1.84 -5.55
N PHE A 33 1.91 -1.70 -6.33
CA PHE A 33 3.26 -1.37 -5.87
C PHE A 33 3.67 0.08 -6.16
N ASP A 34 2.78 0.91 -6.71
CA ASP A 34 3.11 2.29 -7.10
C ASP A 34 3.12 3.28 -5.91
N ASP A 35 2.69 2.84 -4.71
CA ASP A 35 2.65 3.68 -3.50
C ASP A 35 4.04 4.14 -3.01
N GLU A 36 5.11 3.42 -3.33
CA GLU A 36 6.49 3.86 -3.02
C GLU A 36 6.86 5.15 -3.75
N LYS A 37 6.43 5.31 -5.01
CA LYS A 37 6.75 6.50 -5.81
C LYS A 37 6.09 7.74 -5.25
N LYS A 38 4.90 7.59 -4.66
CA LYS A 38 4.14 8.69 -4.09
C LYS A 38 4.83 9.28 -2.85
N MET A 39 5.37 8.44 -1.97
CA MET A 39 6.12 8.92 -0.80
C MET A 39 7.44 9.56 -1.18
N MET A 40 8.17 8.97 -2.13
CA MET A 40 9.48 9.51 -2.52
C MET A 40 9.35 10.84 -3.26
N ASN A 41 8.33 11.02 -4.12
CA ASN A 41 8.11 12.29 -4.81
C ASN A 41 7.75 13.42 -3.85
N GLN A 42 6.96 13.15 -2.82
CA GLN A 42 6.62 14.15 -1.80
C GLN A 42 7.88 14.58 -1.02
N VAL A 43 8.76 13.64 -0.66
CA VAL A 43 10.00 14.00 0.06
C VAL A 43 11.02 14.72 -0.82
N LEU A 44 11.10 14.39 -2.12
CA LEU A 44 12.15 14.88 -3.00
C LEU A 44 11.80 16.19 -3.73
N TYR A 45 10.51 16.50 -3.93
CA TYR A 45 10.05 17.62 -4.77
C TYR A 45 9.12 18.61 -4.06
N ASP A 46 8.87 18.49 -2.75
CA ASP A 46 8.08 19.49 -2.02
C ASP A 46 8.88 20.82 -1.94
N ASP A 47 8.35 21.88 -2.56
CA ASP A 47 8.86 23.26 -2.41
C ASP A 47 8.51 23.82 -1.00
N GLU A 48 9.22 24.84 -0.51
CA GLU A 48 8.97 25.44 0.82
C GLU A 48 7.51 25.88 1.03
N SER A 49 6.80 26.27 -0.04
CA SER A 49 5.39 26.62 0.01
C SER A 49 4.49 25.42 0.32
N GLU A 50 4.78 24.25 -0.23
CA GLU A 50 3.98 23.04 -0.04
C GLU A 50 4.16 22.48 1.38
N LEU A 51 5.39 22.54 1.92
CA LEU A 51 5.67 22.25 3.32
C LEU A 51 4.90 23.17 4.28
N ASN A 52 4.87 24.47 4.00
CA ASN A 52 4.14 25.44 4.82
C ASN A 52 2.61 25.23 4.76
N ASP A 53 2.07 24.89 3.60
CA ASP A 53 0.65 24.58 3.45
C ASP A 53 0.26 23.29 4.20
N ALA A 54 1.09 22.25 4.14
CA ALA A 54 0.89 21.03 4.91
C ALA A 54 0.90 21.30 6.43
N ALA A 55 1.84 22.11 6.92
CA ALA A 55 1.92 22.51 8.32
C ALA A 55 0.68 23.33 8.75
N ASN A 56 0.22 24.26 7.91
CA ASN A 56 -0.98 25.05 8.18
C ASN A 56 -2.25 24.18 8.22
N GLN A 57 -2.36 23.16 7.36
CA GLN A 57 -3.47 22.22 7.38
C GLN A 57 -3.49 21.37 8.67
N GLN A 58 -2.32 20.92 9.15
CA GLN A 58 -2.22 20.19 10.41
C GLN A 58 -2.66 21.06 11.60
N ARG A 59 -2.11 22.28 11.70
CA ARG A 59 -2.50 23.25 12.74
C ARG A 59 -4.00 23.53 12.73
N LYS A 60 -4.60 23.70 11.55
CA LYS A 60 -6.05 23.90 11.40
C LYS A 60 -6.85 22.68 11.88
N ARG A 61 -6.39 21.45 11.60
CA ARG A 61 -7.04 20.23 12.08
C ARG A 61 -6.96 20.08 13.59
N GLU A 62 -5.82 20.41 14.20
CA GLU A 62 -5.63 20.42 15.66
C GLU A 62 -6.48 21.50 16.34
N GLU A 63 -6.57 22.68 15.76
CA GLU A 63 -7.43 23.75 16.26
C GLU A 63 -8.91 23.34 16.20
N LEU A 64 -9.33 22.68 15.11
CA LEU A 64 -10.69 22.16 14.98
C LEU A 64 -10.97 21.04 16.00
N SER A 65 -10.06 20.07 16.17
CA SER A 65 -10.25 18.98 17.14
C SER A 65 -10.27 19.48 18.59
N LYS A 66 -9.44 20.48 18.92
CA LYS A 66 -9.43 21.11 20.24
C LYS A 66 -10.65 21.99 20.50
N LYS A 67 -11.23 22.57 19.46
CA LYS A 67 -12.48 23.33 19.55
C LYS A 67 -13.71 22.41 19.70
N GLU A 68 -13.66 21.24 19.08
CA GLU A 68 -14.66 20.18 19.21
C GLU A 68 -14.58 19.49 20.59
N TYR A 69 -13.36 19.28 21.12
CA TYR A 69 -13.11 18.80 22.49
C TYR A 69 -13.20 19.94 23.53
N ARG A 70 -14.31 20.68 23.58
CA ARG A 70 -14.63 21.50 24.76
C ARG A 70 -15.50 20.67 25.71
N PRO A 71 -14.93 20.06 26.76
CA PRO A 71 -15.74 19.54 27.85
C PRO A 71 -16.34 20.74 28.60
N GLU A 72 -17.67 20.78 28.67
CA GLU A 72 -18.46 21.71 29.49
C GLU A 72 -18.04 21.66 30.97
#